data_AF-A0A7J3X935-F1
#
_entry.id   AF-A0A7J3X935-F1
#
_cell.length_a   1.000
_cell.length_b   1.000
_cell.length_c   1.000
_cell.angle_alpha   90.00
_cell.angle_beta   90.00
_cell.angle_gamma   90.00
#
_symmetry.space_group_name_H-M   'P 1'
#
loop_
_entity.id
_entity.type
_entity.pdbx_description
1 polymer ?
#
loop_
_entity_poly.entity_id
_entity_poly.type
_entity_poly.pdbx_seq_one_letter_code
_entity_poly.pdbx_strand_id
1 'polypeptide(L)' 'MEPEVEKLGLRDRYGARERYLHEMTFYEGVVDPELLRREVEKVRRFLEDVQRVVTSEAGGA' A
#
# COMPACT_ATOMS: atom_id res chain seq x y z
N MET A 1 -10.19 -4.40 16.40
CA MET A 1 -9.93 -4.05 14.99
C MET A 1 -11.06 -4.66 14.19
N GLU A 2 -11.62 -3.96 13.20
CA GLU A 2 -12.68 -4.54 12.36
C GLU A 2 -12.15 -5.76 11.59
N PRO A 3 -12.80 -6.94 11.67
CA PRO A 3 -12.32 -8.16 11.03
C PRO A 3 -12.12 -8.05 9.51
N GLU A 4 -12.92 -7.22 8.85
CA GLU A 4 -12.81 -6.99 7.40
C GLU A 4 -11.58 -6.15 7.03
N VAL A 5 -11.18 -5.21 7.89
CA VAL A 5 -9.96 -4.40 7.70
C VAL A 5 -8.70 -5.24 7.91
N GLU A 6 -8.72 -6.17 8.87
CA GLU A 6 -7.61 -7.08 9.15
C GLU A 6 -7.30 -7.99 7.94
N LYS A 7 -8.34 -8.49 7.26
CA LYS A 7 -8.21 -9.31 6.05
C LYS A 7 -7.52 -8.59 4.88
N LEU A 8 -7.49 -7.26 4.87
CA LEU A 8 -6.83 -6.48 3.81
C LEU A 8 -5.30 -6.48 3.90
N GLY A 9 -4.74 -6.95 5.03
CA GLY A 9 -3.29 -7.11 5.22
C GLY A 9 -2.51 -5.80 5.04
N LEU A 10 -3.11 -4.66 5.41
CA LEU A 10 -2.58 -3.33 5.10
C LEU A 10 -1.18 -3.09 5.68
N ARG A 11 -0.93 -3.57 6.91
CA ARG A 11 0.37 -3.43 7.58
C ARG A 11 1.50 -4.12 6.80
N ASP A 12 1.29 -5.37 6.41
CA ASP A 12 2.30 -6.16 5.71
C ASP A 12 2.54 -5.60 4.30
N ARG A 13 1.46 -5.19 3.63
CA ARG A 13 1.54 -4.52 2.32
C ARG A 13 2.32 -3.22 2.42
N TYR A 14 2.14 -2.43 3.48
CA TYR A 14 2.89 -1.20 3.68
C TYR A 14 4.38 -1.48 3.90
N GLY A 15 4.71 -2.39 4.82
CA GLY A 15 6.11 -2.73 5.13
C GLY A 15 6.88 -3.28 3.93
N ALA A 16 6.24 -4.12 3.10
CA ALA A 16 6.87 -4.62 1.88
C ALA A 16 7.27 -3.48 0.91
N ARG A 17 6.43 -2.45 0.79
CA ARG A 17 6.64 -1.33 -0.14
C ARG A 17 7.63 -0.31 0.37
N GLU A 18 7.62 -0.10 1.68
CA GLU A 18 8.59 0.74 2.36
C GLU A 18 10.00 0.26 1.96
N ARG A 19 10.27 -1.04 2.07
CA ARG A 19 11.53 -1.60 1.59
C ARG A 19 11.82 -1.36 0.10
N TYR A 20 10.90 -1.72 -0.80
CA TYR A 20 11.22 -1.67 -2.24
C TYR A 20 11.26 -0.24 -2.81
N LEU A 21 10.32 0.62 -2.42
CA LEU A 21 10.17 1.96 -3.00
C LEU A 21 10.93 3.02 -2.20
N HIS A 22 10.90 2.96 -0.88
CA HIS A 22 11.49 3.99 -0.02
C HIS A 22 12.96 3.69 0.30
N GLU A 23 13.28 2.49 0.78
CA GLU A 23 14.66 2.11 1.06
C GLU A 23 15.45 1.85 -0.24
N MET A 24 15.12 0.79 -0.98
CA MET A 24 15.92 0.34 -2.12
C MET A 24 15.92 1.32 -3.30
N THR A 25 14.76 1.82 -3.70
CA THR A 25 14.69 2.72 -4.86
C THR A 25 15.13 4.13 -4.50
N PHE A 26 14.50 4.74 -3.49
CA PHE A 26 14.69 6.16 -3.22
C PHE A 26 16.01 6.44 -2.47
N TYR A 27 16.35 5.68 -1.43
CA TYR A 27 17.60 5.90 -0.69
C TYR A 27 18.82 5.21 -1.31
N GLU A 28 18.70 3.96 -1.72
CA GLU A 28 19.84 3.19 -2.26
C GLU A 28 20.06 3.39 -3.76
N GLY A 29 19.09 3.98 -4.47
CA GLY A 29 19.20 4.27 -5.90
C GLY A 29 19.07 3.04 -6.81
N VAL A 30 18.50 1.94 -6.32
CA VAL A 30 18.28 0.72 -7.10
C VAL A 30 17.06 0.91 -8.01
N VAL A 31 17.31 1.12 -9.31
CA VAL A 31 16.24 1.38 -10.30
C VAL A 31 16.06 0.18 -11.23
N ASP A 32 14.99 -0.58 -11.01
CA ASP A 32 14.47 -1.59 -11.93
C ASP A 32 13.07 -1.14 -12.42
N PRO A 33 12.90 -0.78 -13.71
CA PRO A 33 11.63 -0.29 -14.23
C PRO A 33 10.45 -1.26 -14.08
N GLU A 34 10.66 -2.57 -14.17
CA GLU A 34 9.59 -3.56 -14.06
C GLU A 34 9.18 -3.74 -12.60
N LEU A 35 10.16 -3.78 -11.68
CA LEU A 35 9.88 -3.77 -10.25
C LEU A 35 9.10 -2.51 -9.86
N LEU A 36 9.53 -1.33 -10.32
CA LEU A 36 8.87 -0.07 -10.03
C LEU A 36 7.44 -0.05 -10.53
N ARG A 37 7.19 -0.49 -11.77
CA ARG A 37 5.84 -0.58 -12.32
C ARG A 37 4.94 -1.44 -11.43
N ARG A 38 5.42 -2.63 -11.03
CA ARG A 38 4.67 -3.56 -10.18
C ARG A 38 4.40 -2.97 -8.80
N GLU A 39 5.41 -2.40 -8.15
CA GLU A 39 5.27 -1.87 -6.79
C GLU A 39 4.35 -0.64 -6.75
N VAL A 40 4.46 0.27 -7.73
CA VAL A 40 3.56 1.43 -7.86
C VAL A 40 2.12 1.00 -8.11
N GLU A 41 1.86 0.03 -8.99
CA GLU A 41 0.49 -0.49 -9.17
C GLU A 41 -0.07 -1.10 -7.90
N LYS A 42 0.76 -1.85 -7.18
CA LYS A 42 0.38 -2.38 -5.89
C LYS A 42 0.03 -1.21 -4.95
N VAL A 43 0.78 -0.07 -4.95
CA VAL A 43 0.56 1.07 -4.03
C VAL A 43 -0.79 1.68 -4.34
N ARG A 44 -1.10 1.87 -5.62
CA ARG A 44 -2.41 2.34 -6.06
C ARG A 44 -3.54 1.49 -5.45
N ARG A 45 -3.47 0.16 -5.55
CA ARG A 45 -4.47 -0.73 -4.94
C ARG A 45 -4.55 -0.59 -3.41
N PHE A 46 -3.42 -0.39 -2.74
CA PHE A 46 -3.41 -0.15 -1.30
C PHE A 46 -4.14 1.15 -0.94
N LEU A 47 -3.89 2.23 -1.68
CA LEU A 47 -4.58 3.50 -1.47
C LEU A 47 -6.08 3.39 -1.76
N GLU A 48 -6.48 2.67 -2.80
CA GLU A 48 -7.89 2.39 -3.11
C GLU A 48 -8.58 1.62 -1.96
N ASP A 49 -7.93 0.60 -1.41
CA ASP A 49 -8.47 -0.17 -0.28
C ASP A 49 -8.59 0.69 0.99
N VAL A 50 -7.57 1.50 1.29
CA VAL A 50 -7.61 2.44 2.44
C VAL A 50 -8.70 3.49 2.25
N GLN A 51 -8.83 4.06 1.04
CA GLN A 51 -9.89 5.02 0.75
C GLN A 51 -11.27 4.42 0.95
N ARG A 52 -11.50 3.18 0.50
CA ARG A 52 -12.78 2.48 0.74
C ARG A 52 -13.08 2.36 2.22
N VAL A 53 -12.11 1.94 3.03
CA VAL A 53 -12.28 1.82 4.49
C VAL A 53 -12.58 3.18 5.12
N VAL A 54 -11.79 4.21 4.81
CA VAL A 54 -11.97 5.55 5.41
C VAL A 54 -13.28 6.20 4.96
N THR A 55 -13.71 5.99 3.72
CA THR A 55 -14.96 6.57 3.20
C THR A 55 -16.20 5.77 3.57
N SER A 56 -16.09 4.45 3.78
CA SER A 56 -17.20 3.65 4.30
C SER A 56 -17.55 4.02 5.75
N GLU A 57 -16.57 4.44 6.55
CA GLU A 57 -16.83 4.92 7.91
C GLU A 57 -17.40 6.36 7.94
N ALA A 58 -17.21 7.15 6.89
CA ALA A 58 -17.72 8.53 6.80
C ALA A 58 -19.22 8.63 6.43
N GLY A 59 -19.85 7.52 6.04
CA GLY A 59 -21.27 7.45 5.67
C GLY A 59 -22.21 6.91 6.76
N GLY A 60 -21.69 6.64 7.96
CA GLY A 60 -22.41 6.04 9.08
C GLY A 60 -22.75 7.01 10.22
N ALA A 61 -23.21 8.23 9.90
CA ALA A 61 -23.68 9.23 10.86
C ALA A 61 -25.11 9.69 10.52
#